data_AF-A0A2H0TQC0-F1
#
_entry.id   AF-A0A2H0TQC0-F1
#
_cell.length_a   1.000
_cell.length_b   1.000
_cell.length_c   1.000
_cell.angle_alpha   90.00
_cell.angle_beta   90.00
_cell.angle_gamma   90.00
#
_symmetry.space_group_name_H-M   'P 1'
#
loop_
_entity.id
_entity.type
_entity.pdbx_description
1 polymer ?
#
loop_
_entity_poly.entity_id
_entity_poly.type
_entity_poly.pdbx_seq_one_letter_code
_entity_poly.pdbx_strand_id
1 'polypeptide(L)'
;MSYNKQKNKKTGLTKTCFFVIVICPNCVGRTKEILVITIILAVLLAVAMAFAAFLLKEMFKKFDFMAEFLRSSALMVHYRHDGEVRGMQNIVLRGNEPFCVLVGFKMVLPVLGNVGFDYFGFVRSNDDGVAVICTYLGSGSCDFIFVADCDVDINPITASSTTEDQQLQPDVRYPPHPLLQVLPDKLKMLFNK
;
A
#
# COMPACT_ATOMS: atom_id res chain seq x y z
N MET A 1 -26.42 64.05 29.50
CA MET A 1 -27.39 63.36 28.62
C MET A 1 -27.19 61.86 28.79
N SER A 2 -28.10 61.23 29.53
CA SER A 2 -28.15 59.78 29.76
C SER A 2 -28.60 59.05 28.50
N TYR A 3 -27.91 57.96 28.13
CA TYR A 3 -28.48 56.93 27.27
C TYR A 3 -28.35 55.57 27.94
N ASN A 4 -29.51 55.10 28.37
CA ASN A 4 -29.77 53.88 29.12
C ASN A 4 -29.92 52.72 28.13
N LYS A 5 -29.00 51.75 28.12
CA LYS A 5 -29.04 50.60 27.20
C LYS A 5 -29.55 49.37 27.95
N GLN A 6 -30.86 49.15 27.88
CA GLN A 6 -31.53 47.97 28.43
C GLN A 6 -31.04 46.68 27.73
N LYS A 7 -30.50 45.75 28.52
CA LYS A 7 -30.23 44.36 28.13
C LYS A 7 -31.54 43.57 28.17
N ASN A 8 -31.98 43.10 27.01
CA ASN A 8 -33.15 42.22 26.89
C ASN A 8 -32.68 40.76 26.84
N LYS A 9 -32.95 40.01 27.92
CA LYS A 9 -32.53 38.62 28.14
C LYS A 9 -33.61 37.69 27.58
N LYS A 10 -33.45 37.20 26.35
CA LYS A 10 -34.34 36.17 25.78
C LYS A 10 -33.95 34.80 26.35
N THR A 11 -34.76 34.30 27.28
CA THR A 11 -34.77 32.91 27.74
C THR A 11 -35.31 32.02 26.60
N GLY A 12 -34.42 31.23 25.99
CA GLY A 12 -34.77 30.20 25.04
C GLY A 12 -35.44 29.02 25.76
N LEU A 13 -36.75 28.89 25.57
CA LEU A 13 -37.54 27.75 26.00
C LEU A 13 -37.17 26.55 25.10
N THR A 14 -36.40 25.61 25.61
CA THR A 14 -36.10 24.33 24.96
C THR A 14 -37.39 23.50 24.89
N LYS A 15 -38.04 23.50 23.72
CA LYS A 15 -39.15 22.59 23.41
C LYS A 15 -38.57 21.18 23.21
N THR A 16 -38.65 20.36 24.24
CA THR A 16 -38.43 18.92 24.15
C THR A 16 -39.62 18.31 23.39
N CYS A 17 -39.47 18.10 22.08
CA CYS A 17 -40.43 17.32 21.30
C CYS A 17 -40.30 15.85 21.71
N PHE A 18 -41.23 15.39 22.55
CA PHE A 18 -41.47 13.97 22.76
C PHE A 18 -42.04 13.39 21.46
N PHE A 19 -41.20 12.68 20.70
CA PHE A 19 -41.68 11.79 19.66
C PHE A 19 -42.34 10.59 20.33
N VAL A 20 -43.66 10.66 20.50
CA VAL A 20 -44.47 9.49 20.83
C VAL A 20 -44.52 8.63 19.57
N ILE A 21 -43.66 7.60 19.52
CA ILE A 21 -43.75 6.56 18.49
C ILE A 21 -45.00 5.73 18.82
N VAL A 22 -46.10 6.02 18.13
CA VAL A 22 -47.29 5.18 18.15
C VAL A 22 -46.95 3.88 17.40
N ILE A 23 -46.56 2.85 18.15
CA ILE A 23 -46.26 1.53 17.57
C ILE A 23 -47.58 0.89 17.14
N CYS A 24 -47.80 0.85 15.83
CA CYS A 24 -48.96 0.19 15.24
C CYS A 24 -48.88 -1.34 15.51
N PRO A 25 -49.87 -1.96 16.18
CA PRO A 25 -49.79 -3.36 16.63
C PRO A 25 -49.73 -4.38 15.47
N ASN A 26 -50.14 -4.00 14.26
CA ASN A 26 -50.00 -4.83 13.05
C ASN A 26 -48.59 -4.84 12.44
N CYS A 27 -47.64 -4.08 12.97
CA CYS A 27 -46.22 -4.11 12.55
C CYS A 27 -45.34 -5.06 13.39
N VAL A 28 -45.88 -5.67 14.45
CA VAL A 28 -45.13 -6.47 15.44
C VAL A 28 -44.59 -7.80 14.87
N GLY A 29 -45.22 -8.33 13.81
CA GLY A 29 -44.69 -9.49 13.09
C GLY A 29 -43.40 -9.18 12.32
N ARG A 30 -43.38 -8.06 11.58
CA ARG A 30 -42.22 -7.63 10.78
C ARG A 30 -41.04 -7.19 11.66
N THR A 31 -41.27 -6.66 12.86
CA THR A 31 -40.16 -6.24 13.74
C THR A 31 -39.34 -7.42 14.25
N LYS A 32 -39.96 -8.58 14.50
CA LYS A 32 -39.24 -9.80 14.89
C LYS A 32 -38.38 -10.35 13.75
N GLU A 33 -38.91 -10.37 12.53
CA GLU A 33 -38.17 -10.80 11.33
C GLU A 33 -36.98 -9.88 11.05
N ILE A 34 -37.17 -8.55 11.13
CA ILE A 34 -36.10 -7.56 10.95
C ILE A 34 -35.01 -7.73 12.03
N LEU A 35 -35.41 -7.99 13.28
CA LEU A 35 -34.47 -8.23 14.38
C LEU A 35 -33.64 -9.50 14.14
N VAL A 36 -34.28 -10.61 13.73
CA VAL A 36 -33.57 -11.87 13.43
C VAL A 36 -32.59 -11.66 12.28
N ILE A 37 -33.00 -11.00 11.19
CA ILE A 37 -32.13 -10.71 10.05
C ILE A 37 -30.92 -9.85 10.48
N THR A 38 -31.17 -8.84 11.31
CA THR A 38 -30.10 -7.95 11.81
C THR A 38 -29.10 -8.71 12.67
N ILE A 39 -29.57 -9.62 13.54
CA ILE A 39 -28.69 -10.49 14.34
C ILE A 39 -27.85 -11.38 13.44
N ILE A 40 -28.47 -12.01 12.43
CA ILE A 40 -27.75 -12.86 11.47
C ILE A 40 -26.67 -12.06 10.74
N LEU A 41 -27.01 -10.87 10.23
CA LEU A 41 -26.05 -10.00 9.56
C LEU A 41 -24.90 -9.55 10.48
N ALA A 42 -25.20 -9.22 11.73
CA ALA A 42 -24.19 -8.83 12.71
C ALA A 42 -23.21 -9.99 13.01
N VAL A 43 -23.72 -11.22 13.15
CA VAL A 43 -22.89 -12.41 13.34
C VAL A 43 -22.02 -12.68 12.12
N LEU A 44 -22.59 -12.62 10.91
CA LEU A 44 -21.84 -12.81 9.66
C LEU A 44 -20.74 -11.76 9.50
N LEU A 45 -21.03 -10.50 9.83
CA LEU A 45 -20.05 -9.43 9.80
C LEU A 45 -18.92 -9.67 10.81
N ALA A 46 -19.25 -10.09 12.04
CA ALA A 46 -18.26 -10.40 13.06
C ALA A 46 -17.32 -11.55 12.63
N VAL A 47 -17.87 -12.61 12.03
CA VAL A 47 -17.08 -13.73 11.48
C VAL A 47 -16.20 -13.26 10.32
N ALA A 48 -16.73 -12.47 9.39
CA ALA A 48 -15.96 -11.93 8.27
C ALA A 48 -14.81 -11.04 8.75
N MET A 49 -15.05 -10.18 9.74
CA MET A 49 -14.02 -9.31 10.34
C MET A 49 -12.94 -10.12 11.06
N ALA A 50 -13.31 -11.16 11.81
CA ALA A 50 -12.35 -12.05 12.46
C ALA A 50 -11.47 -12.78 11.44
N PHE A 51 -12.08 -13.27 10.35
CA PHE A 51 -11.34 -13.92 9.27
C PHE A 51 -10.41 -12.94 8.54
N ALA A 52 -10.89 -11.74 8.23
CA ALA A 52 -10.07 -10.69 7.63
C ALA A 52 -8.87 -10.31 8.52
N ALA A 53 -9.09 -10.17 9.82
CA ALA A 53 -8.02 -9.88 10.78
C ALA A 53 -6.98 -11.01 10.85
N PHE A 54 -7.43 -12.28 10.81
CA PHE A 54 -6.53 -13.43 10.77
C PHE A 54 -5.70 -13.45 9.48
N LEU A 55 -6.32 -13.27 8.32
CA LEU A 55 -5.62 -13.22 7.04
C LEU A 55 -4.59 -12.10 6.99
N LEU A 56 -4.99 -10.91 7.46
CA LEU A 56 -4.13 -9.74 7.52
C LEU A 56 -2.90 -10.01 8.41
N LYS A 57 -3.11 -10.65 9.58
CA LYS A 57 -2.03 -11.06 10.48
C LYS A 57 -1.07 -12.06 9.84
N GLU A 58 -1.59 -13.10 9.18
CA GLU A 58 -0.74 -14.11 8.52
C GLU A 58 0.02 -13.52 7.32
N MET A 59 -0.60 -12.62 6.58
CA MET A 59 0.05 -11.89 5.50
C MET A 59 1.21 -11.02 6.03
N PHE A 60 1.00 -10.30 7.14
CA PHE A 60 2.06 -9.48 7.73
C PHE A 60 3.22 -10.31 8.27
N LYS A 61 2.96 -11.46 8.89
CA LYS A 61 4.05 -12.37 9.28
C LYS A 61 4.95 -12.72 8.10
N LYS A 62 4.37 -13.02 6.93
CA LYS A 62 5.16 -13.35 5.73
C LYS A 62 6.03 -12.17 5.28
N PHE A 63 5.49 -10.95 5.31
CA PHE A 63 6.26 -9.76 4.99
C PHE A 63 7.39 -9.52 5.98
N ASP A 64 7.14 -9.68 7.28
CA ASP A 64 8.15 -9.50 8.32
C ASP A 64 9.28 -10.55 8.20
N PHE A 65 8.93 -11.82 8.00
CA PHE A 65 9.93 -12.88 7.78
C PHE A 65 10.78 -12.62 6.54
N MET A 66 10.16 -12.17 5.44
CA MET A 66 10.90 -11.82 4.23
C MET A 66 11.81 -10.61 4.44
N ALA A 67 11.31 -9.58 5.11
CA ALA A 67 12.09 -8.39 5.41
C ALA A 67 13.30 -8.73 6.29
N GLU A 68 13.12 -9.57 7.31
CA GLU A 68 14.19 -10.01 8.21
C GLU A 68 15.20 -10.93 7.50
N PHE A 69 14.71 -11.93 6.75
CA PHE A 69 15.56 -12.84 5.98
C PHE A 69 16.45 -12.10 4.99
N LEU A 70 15.91 -11.04 4.38
CA LEU A 70 16.62 -10.29 3.36
C LEU A 70 17.42 -9.11 3.91
N ARG A 71 17.19 -8.64 5.14
CA ARG A 71 17.79 -7.40 5.70
C ARG A 71 19.31 -7.28 5.57
N SER A 72 20.02 -8.40 5.43
CA SER A 72 21.48 -8.45 5.26
C SER A 72 21.91 -9.51 4.25
N SER A 73 21.03 -9.84 3.31
CA SER A 73 21.34 -10.83 2.28
C SER A 73 22.27 -10.21 1.24
N ALA A 74 23.42 -10.87 1.01
CA ALA A 74 24.33 -10.56 -0.08
C ALA A 74 23.71 -10.80 -1.48
N LEU A 75 22.46 -11.24 -1.55
CA LEU A 75 21.71 -11.46 -2.79
C LEU A 75 20.92 -10.22 -3.24
N MET A 76 20.86 -9.16 -2.42
CA MET A 76 20.00 -8.01 -2.69
C MET A 76 20.69 -6.91 -3.48
N VAL A 77 19.99 -6.42 -4.51
CA VAL A 77 20.32 -5.19 -5.23
C VAL A 77 19.22 -4.18 -4.98
N HIS A 78 19.61 -2.95 -4.65
CA HIS A 78 18.68 -1.86 -4.37
C HIS A 78 18.71 -0.83 -5.49
N TYR A 79 17.53 -0.35 -5.89
CA TYR A 79 17.40 0.80 -6.77
C TYR A 79 16.36 1.77 -6.22
N ARG A 80 16.77 3.01 -5.98
CA ARG A 80 15.87 4.06 -5.50
C ARG A 80 15.43 4.94 -6.66
N HIS A 81 14.12 4.99 -6.87
CA HIS A 81 13.48 6.01 -7.71
C HIS A 81 13.07 7.17 -6.81
N ASP A 82 13.36 8.41 -7.19
CA ASP A 82 13.01 9.59 -6.37
C ASP A 82 11.66 10.22 -6.72
N GLY A 83 11.03 9.82 -7.83
CA GLY A 83 9.69 10.32 -8.22
C GLY A 83 9.69 11.38 -9.32
N GLU A 84 10.85 11.73 -9.88
CA GLU A 84 10.98 12.80 -10.87
C GLU A 84 10.40 12.41 -12.23
N VAL A 85 10.56 11.15 -12.62
CA VAL A 85 10.10 10.60 -13.90
C VAL A 85 8.82 9.81 -13.71
N ARG A 86 7.83 10.05 -14.57
CA ARG A 86 6.54 9.34 -14.56
C ARG A 86 6.34 8.56 -15.85
N GLY A 87 5.90 7.32 -15.73
CA GLY A 87 5.55 6.48 -16.87
C GLY A 87 6.27 5.14 -16.88
N MET A 88 6.11 4.41 -17.98
CA MET A 88 6.88 3.19 -18.21
C MET A 88 8.33 3.56 -18.47
N GLN A 89 9.25 3.03 -17.66
CA GLN A 89 10.68 3.24 -17.77
C GLN A 89 11.41 1.90 -17.63
N ASN A 90 12.59 1.83 -18.21
CA ASN A 90 13.50 0.72 -18.07
C ASN A 90 14.36 0.89 -16.83
N ILE A 91 14.34 -0.11 -15.95
CA ILE A 91 15.37 -0.34 -14.95
C ILE A 91 16.27 -1.44 -15.49
N VAL A 92 17.57 -1.16 -15.58
CA VAL A 92 18.57 -2.06 -16.14
C VAL A 92 19.45 -2.58 -15.02
N LEU A 93 19.61 -3.89 -14.98
CA LEU A 93 20.49 -4.59 -14.06
C LEU A 93 21.70 -5.08 -14.86
N ARG A 94 22.91 -4.79 -14.37
CA ARG A 94 24.17 -5.16 -15.02
C ARG A 94 25.07 -5.88 -14.04
N GLY A 95 25.44 -7.10 -14.36
CA GLY A 95 26.39 -7.95 -13.65
C GLY A 95 27.57 -8.34 -14.54
N ASN A 96 28.57 -8.99 -13.96
CA ASN A 96 29.75 -9.49 -14.68
C ASN A 96 29.49 -10.87 -15.32
N GLU A 97 28.56 -11.64 -14.76
CA GLU A 97 28.15 -12.95 -15.24
C GLU A 97 26.62 -13.02 -15.36
N PRO A 98 26.06 -13.94 -16.18
CA PRO A 98 24.62 -14.14 -16.26
C PRO A 98 23.97 -14.49 -14.92
N PHE A 99 22.80 -13.91 -14.64
CA PHE A 99 22.06 -14.06 -13.39
C PHE A 99 20.55 -14.08 -13.61
N CYS A 100 19.81 -14.50 -12.58
CA CYS A 100 18.36 -14.29 -12.48
C CYS A 100 18.05 -13.43 -11.25
N VAL A 101 17.04 -12.57 -11.35
CA VAL A 101 16.52 -11.84 -10.18
C VAL A 101 15.02 -11.99 -10.03
N LEU A 102 14.57 -12.03 -8.78
CA LEU A 102 13.20 -11.71 -8.40
C LEU A 102 13.04 -10.19 -8.32
N VAL A 103 11.99 -9.67 -8.96
CA VAL A 103 11.69 -8.25 -9.04
C VAL A 103 10.64 -7.90 -8.00
N GLY A 104 10.97 -6.96 -7.11
CA GLY A 104 10.05 -6.46 -6.11
C GLY A 104 10.25 -5.00 -5.78
N PHE A 105 9.40 -4.50 -4.88
CA PHE A 105 9.52 -3.16 -4.32
C PHE A 105 9.25 -3.17 -2.83
N LYS A 106 9.81 -2.19 -2.15
CA LYS A 106 9.63 -1.99 -0.72
C LYS A 106 8.27 -1.36 -0.45
N MET A 107 7.47 -2.06 0.33
CA MET A 107 6.21 -1.56 0.87
C MET A 107 6.44 -1.05 2.28
N VAL A 108 6.10 0.21 2.51
CA VAL A 108 6.00 0.78 3.86
C VAL A 108 4.52 0.92 4.17
N LEU A 109 4.06 0.30 5.26
CA LEU A 109 2.68 0.40 5.73
C LEU A 109 2.60 1.35 6.93
N PRO A 110 2.18 2.62 6.69
CA PRO A 110 2.15 3.70 7.67
C PRO A 110 1.56 3.35 9.03
N VAL A 111 0.43 2.67 9.02
CA VAL A 111 -0.43 2.50 10.19
C VAL A 111 0.17 1.52 11.20
N LEU A 112 1.11 0.68 10.75
CA LEU A 112 1.64 -0.43 11.53
C LEU A 112 3.16 -0.35 11.73
N GLY A 113 3.86 0.58 11.07
CA GLY A 113 5.32 0.73 11.17
C GLY A 113 6.11 -0.42 10.50
N ASN A 114 5.42 -1.35 9.84
CA ASN A 114 6.07 -2.49 9.19
C ASN A 114 6.57 -2.13 7.79
N VAL A 115 7.73 -2.69 7.47
CA VAL A 115 8.36 -2.62 6.15
C VAL A 115 8.34 -4.04 5.59
N GLY A 116 7.75 -4.22 4.42
CA GLY A 116 7.73 -5.48 3.69
C GLY A 116 8.25 -5.33 2.27
N PHE A 117 8.44 -6.45 1.58
CA PHE A 117 8.78 -6.47 0.15
C PHE A 117 7.67 -7.19 -0.61
N ASP A 118 7.23 -6.58 -1.72
CA ASP A 118 6.24 -7.17 -2.63
C ASP A 118 6.93 -7.56 -3.94
N TYR A 119 7.00 -8.86 -4.20
CA TYR A 119 7.61 -9.43 -5.40
C TYR A 119 6.55 -9.70 -6.44
N PHE A 120 6.72 -9.12 -7.62
CA PHE A 120 5.70 -9.15 -8.68
C PHE A 120 6.23 -9.73 -9.99
N GLY A 121 7.51 -10.11 -10.06
CA GLY A 121 8.10 -10.62 -11.27
C GLY A 121 9.45 -11.31 -11.09
N PHE A 122 10.00 -11.77 -12.20
CA PHE A 122 11.35 -12.29 -12.31
C PHE A 122 11.92 -11.96 -13.70
N VAL A 123 13.22 -11.68 -13.78
CA VAL A 123 13.93 -11.50 -15.05
C VAL A 123 15.23 -12.28 -15.02
N ARG A 124 15.64 -12.78 -16.18
CA ARG A 124 16.94 -13.42 -16.41
C ARG A 124 17.76 -12.50 -17.30
N SER A 125 19.03 -12.32 -16.96
CA SER A 125 19.94 -11.56 -17.82
C SER A 125 20.27 -12.33 -19.10
N ASN A 126 20.70 -11.61 -20.12
CA ASN A 126 21.33 -12.21 -21.29
C ASN A 126 22.75 -12.74 -20.95
N ASP A 127 23.43 -13.27 -21.98
CA ASP A 127 24.78 -13.82 -21.87
C ASP A 127 25.84 -12.77 -21.50
N ASP A 128 25.55 -11.48 -21.73
CA ASP A 128 26.41 -10.35 -21.36
C ASP A 128 26.16 -9.86 -19.92
N GLY A 129 25.33 -10.54 -19.13
CA GLY A 129 25.01 -10.14 -17.76
C GLY A 129 24.11 -8.90 -17.68
N VAL A 130 23.29 -8.62 -18.69
CA VAL A 130 22.35 -7.50 -18.72
C VAL A 130 20.90 -7.99 -18.67
N ALA A 131 20.11 -7.43 -17.75
CA ALA A 131 18.66 -7.63 -17.68
C ALA A 131 17.93 -6.28 -17.70
N VAL A 132 16.93 -6.13 -18.57
CA VAL A 132 16.17 -4.90 -18.77
C VAL A 132 14.71 -5.13 -18.40
N ILE A 133 14.26 -4.42 -17.36
CA ILE A 133 12.89 -4.49 -16.87
C ILE A 133 12.17 -3.19 -17.23
N CYS A 134 11.07 -3.27 -17.98
CA CYS A 134 10.19 -2.12 -18.19
C CYS A 134 9.04 -2.15 -17.18
N THR A 135 9.00 -1.16 -16.27
CA THR A 135 7.93 -1.04 -15.27
C THR A 135 7.47 0.41 -15.12
N TYR A 136 6.32 0.62 -14.50
CA TYR A 136 5.81 1.97 -14.25
C TYR A 136 6.49 2.61 -13.05
N LEU A 137 7.15 3.74 -13.30
CA LEU A 137 7.65 4.63 -12.25
C LEU A 137 6.62 5.72 -11.99
N GLY A 138 6.13 5.76 -10.75
CA GLY A 138 5.16 6.75 -10.30
C GLY A 138 5.82 8.08 -9.91
N SER A 139 5.00 9.04 -9.51
CA SER A 139 5.47 10.33 -8.99
C SER A 139 6.09 10.25 -7.60
N GLY A 140 5.81 9.17 -6.89
CA GLY A 140 6.36 8.94 -5.58
C GLY A 140 7.70 8.24 -5.68
N SER A 141 8.67 8.70 -4.89
CA SER A 141 9.84 7.90 -4.54
C SER A 141 9.47 6.47 -4.12
N CYS A 142 10.21 5.49 -4.63
CA CYS A 142 10.03 4.07 -4.35
C CYS A 142 11.38 3.36 -4.35
N ASP A 143 11.57 2.41 -3.44
CA ASP A 143 12.74 1.52 -3.44
C ASP A 143 12.36 0.21 -4.15
N PHE A 144 12.98 -0.06 -5.29
CA PHE A 144 12.96 -1.37 -5.92
C PHE A 144 14.01 -2.27 -5.27
N ILE A 145 13.63 -3.52 -5.09
CA ILE A 145 14.46 -4.55 -4.49
C ILE A 145 14.54 -5.71 -5.48
N PHE A 146 15.74 -6.10 -5.83
CA PHE A 146 15.99 -7.27 -6.66
C PHE A 146 16.72 -8.32 -5.82
N VAL A 147 16.24 -9.55 -5.84
CA VAL A 147 16.91 -10.67 -5.16
C VAL A 147 17.52 -11.57 -6.22
N ALA A 148 18.84 -11.56 -6.31
CA ALA A 148 19.61 -12.36 -7.25
C ALA A 148 19.70 -13.82 -6.82
N ASP A 149 19.89 -14.71 -7.79
CA ASP A 149 20.24 -16.12 -7.56
C ASP A 149 21.74 -16.34 -7.33
N CYS A 150 22.54 -15.27 -7.36
CA CYS A 150 23.96 -15.26 -7.09
C CYS A 150 24.33 -14.27 -5.97
N ASP A 151 25.47 -14.52 -5.34
CA ASP A 151 26.06 -13.61 -4.37
C ASP A 151 26.55 -12.33 -5.09
N VAL A 152 26.01 -11.17 -4.69
CA VAL A 152 26.32 -9.86 -5.29
C VAL A 152 27.75 -9.41 -4.94
N ASP A 153 28.36 -9.94 -3.87
CA ASP A 153 29.77 -9.65 -3.57
C ASP A 153 30.71 -10.39 -4.55
N ILE A 154 30.26 -11.51 -5.13
CA ILE A 154 31.02 -12.30 -6.11
C ILE A 154 30.70 -11.85 -7.54
N ASN A 155 29.43 -11.65 -7.86
CA ASN A 155 28.95 -11.10 -9.13
C ASN A 155 28.26 -9.75 -8.86
N PRO A 156 29.01 -8.63 -8.80
CA PRO A 156 28.44 -7.31 -8.53
C PRO A 156 27.38 -6.93 -9.56
N ILE A 157 26.13 -6.84 -9.12
CA ILE A 157 25.01 -6.38 -9.92
C ILE A 157 24.68 -4.94 -9.55
N THR A 158 24.65 -4.07 -10.55
CA THR A 158 24.26 -2.66 -10.43
C THR A 158 22.94 -2.41 -11.11
N ALA A 159 22.12 -1.53 -10.52
CA ALA A 159 20.82 -1.15 -11.06
C ALA A 159 20.80 0.33 -11.45
N SER A 160 20.30 0.64 -12.64
CA SER A 160 20.18 2.03 -13.13
C SER A 160 18.95 2.25 -14.00
N SER A 161 18.60 3.51 -14.22
CA SER A 161 17.56 3.94 -15.16
C SER A 161 17.95 5.29 -15.75
N THR A 162 19.00 5.32 -16.57
CA THR A 162 19.48 6.53 -17.27
C THR A 162 18.74 6.78 -18.59
N THR A 163 19.05 7.88 -19.27
CA THR A 163 18.52 8.18 -20.62
C THR A 163 18.92 7.13 -21.64
N GLU A 164 20.15 6.62 -21.56
CA GLU A 164 20.68 5.55 -22.40
C GLU A 164 19.95 4.23 -22.14
N ASP A 165 19.66 3.92 -20.87
CA ASP A 165 18.90 2.73 -20.47
C ASP A 165 17.50 2.68 -21.11
N GLN A 166 16.89 3.84 -21.37
CA GLN A 166 15.57 3.92 -22.01
C GLN A 166 15.58 3.54 -23.50
N GLN A 167 16.76 3.46 -24.13
CA GLN A 167 16.88 3.03 -25.52
C GLN A 167 16.98 1.50 -25.65
N LEU A 168 17.20 0.79 -24.55
CA LEU A 168 17.31 -0.67 -24.56
C LEU A 168 15.93 -1.34 -24.74
N GLN A 169 15.93 -2.46 -25.45
CA GLN A 169 14.75 -3.30 -25.55
C GLN A 169 14.53 -4.02 -24.20
N PRO A 170 13.33 -3.96 -23.61
CA PRO A 170 13.05 -4.65 -22.37
C PRO A 170 12.89 -6.16 -22.57
N ASP A 171 13.53 -6.94 -21.71
CA ASP A 171 13.36 -8.40 -21.65
C ASP A 171 11.99 -8.77 -21.09
N VAL A 172 11.53 -7.99 -20.10
CA VAL A 172 10.22 -8.15 -19.47
C VAL A 172 9.54 -6.79 -19.31
N ARG A 173 8.21 -6.80 -19.44
CA ARG A 173 7.37 -5.63 -19.19
C ARG A 173 6.33 -5.97 -18.14
N TYR A 174 6.39 -5.28 -17.01
CA TYR A 174 5.39 -5.41 -15.95
C TYR A 174 4.36 -4.30 -16.05
N PRO A 175 3.06 -4.61 -15.90
CA PRO A 175 2.05 -3.59 -15.83
C PRO A 175 2.28 -2.71 -14.60
N PRO A 176 1.73 -1.49 -14.60
CA PRO A 176 1.78 -0.65 -13.41
C PRO A 176 1.25 -1.36 -12.18
N HIS A 177 2.03 -1.37 -11.10
CA HIS A 177 1.59 -1.95 -9.84
C HIS A 177 0.59 -1.01 -9.15
N PRO A 178 -0.61 -1.48 -8.75
CA PRO A 178 -1.63 -0.62 -8.15
C PRO A 178 -1.13 0.19 -6.95
N LEU A 179 -0.23 -0.39 -6.15
CA LEU A 179 0.34 0.28 -4.97
C LEU A 179 1.35 1.38 -5.33
N LEU A 180 2.04 1.26 -6.47
CA LEU A 180 2.97 2.29 -6.96
C LEU A 180 2.25 3.50 -7.56
N GLN A 181 0.97 3.33 -7.93
CA GLN A 181 0.13 4.43 -8.43
C GLN A 181 -0.57 5.22 -7.30
N VAL A 182 -0.78 4.58 -6.15
CA VAL A 182 -1.77 5.01 -5.15
C VAL A 182 -1.14 5.55 -3.87
N LEU A 183 0.18 5.74 -3.77
CA LEU A 183 0.76 6.48 -2.64
C LEU A 183 0.71 7.99 -2.93
N PRO A 184 -0.32 8.75 -2.47
CA PRO A 184 -0.32 10.19 -2.61
C PRO A 184 0.85 10.78 -1.82
N ASP A 185 1.49 11.79 -2.39
CA ASP A 185 2.54 12.59 -1.73
C ASP A 185 2.11 13.12 -0.35
N LYS A 186 0.80 13.21 -0.08
CA LYS A 186 0.23 13.58 1.22
C LYS A 186 0.55 12.62 2.36
N LEU A 187 0.80 11.33 2.09
CA LEU A 187 1.26 10.41 3.14
C LEU A 187 2.71 10.71 3.55
N LYS A 188 3.56 11.28 2.67
CA LYS A 188 4.96 11.63 2.96
C LYS A 188 5.12 12.77 3.97
N MET A 189 4.15 13.70 4.06
CA MET A 189 4.19 14.78 5.06
C MET A 189 4.09 14.29 6.51
N LEU A 190 3.66 13.05 6.74
CA LEU A 190 3.64 12.44 8.07
C LEU A 190 4.98 11.78 8.46
N PHE A 191 5.99 11.77 7.57
CA PHE A 191 7.23 11.00 7.73
C PHE A 191 8.53 11.83 7.74
N ASN A 192 8.44 13.17 7.70
CA ASN A 192 9.57 14.06 8.00
C ASN A 192 9.45 14.63 9.42
N LYS A 193 9.49 13.77 10.43
CA LYS A 193 9.72 14.13 11.83
C LYS A 193 10.76 13.22 12.45
#